data_AF-A0A126NNA8-F1
#
_entry.id   AF-A0A126NNA8-F1
#
_cell.length_a   1.000
_cell.length_b   1.000
_cell.length_c   1.000
_cell.angle_alpha   90.00
_cell.angle_beta   90.00
_cell.angle_gamma   90.00
#
_symmetry.space_group_name_H-M   'P 1'
#
loop_
_entity.id
_entity.type
_entity.pdbx_description
1 polymer ?
#
loop_
_entity_poly.entity_id
_entity_poly.type
_entity_poly.pdbx_seq_one_letter_code
_entity_poly.pdbx_strand_id
1 'polypeptide(L)'
;MKTQTITALLLLALTGCNKDAPATATPASAPATASSSEQDIASARAFLSHIYAGYHPDAGLEAILPDEDIYAPVLLAAMDANSDAYAGEVGYLDNDPLCDCQDSAQDLRQLTFDIQPLADGQLRASTRFADPEHPLDLQLTLQRQGSSWRVADIATPSVPSLLQALQRDTAMATKSAKP
;
A
#
# COMPACT_ATOMS: atom_id res chain seq x y z
N MET A 1 -31.00 -8.53 59.95
CA MET A 1 -31.38 -9.82 59.30
C MET A 1 -32.88 -9.78 59.07
N LYS A 2 -33.34 -9.57 57.83
CA LYS A 2 -34.76 -9.62 57.48
C LYS A 2 -34.89 -10.38 56.15
N THR A 3 -35.23 -11.64 56.29
CA THR A 3 -35.61 -12.57 55.23
C THR A 3 -37.03 -12.24 54.81
N GLN A 4 -37.27 -11.98 53.52
CA GLN A 4 -38.61 -11.94 52.94
C GLN A 4 -38.76 -13.12 51.99
N THR A 5 -39.77 -13.92 52.26
CA THR A 5 -40.25 -15.01 51.41
C THR A 5 -41.69 -14.70 51.02
N ILE A 6 -42.08 -15.27 49.88
CA ILE A 6 -43.42 -15.59 49.36
C ILE A 6 -43.73 -14.84 48.06
N THR A 7 -43.39 -15.50 46.95
CA THR A 7 -44.00 -15.25 45.63
C THR A 7 -45.01 -16.35 45.39
N ALA A 8 -46.28 -15.97 45.26
CA ALA A 8 -47.38 -16.85 44.90
C ALA A 8 -47.46 -17.02 43.38
N LEU A 9 -47.75 -18.25 42.96
CA LEU A 9 -48.01 -18.68 41.59
C LEU A 9 -49.19 -17.93 40.94
N LEU A 10 -49.13 -17.75 39.63
CA LEU A 10 -50.32 -17.78 38.78
C LEU A 10 -50.02 -18.57 37.50
N LEU A 11 -50.74 -19.69 37.32
CA LEU A 11 -50.80 -20.45 36.06
C LEU A 11 -51.77 -19.76 35.10
N LEU A 12 -51.40 -19.65 33.83
CA LEU A 12 -52.36 -19.68 32.71
C LEU A 12 -51.88 -20.70 31.68
N ALA A 13 -52.67 -21.75 31.50
CA ALA A 13 -52.59 -22.65 30.36
C ALA A 13 -53.47 -22.08 29.23
N LEU A 14 -52.93 -22.02 28.01
CA LEU A 14 -53.70 -21.86 26.78
C LEU A 14 -53.11 -22.79 25.72
N THR A 15 -53.89 -23.82 25.39
CA THR A 15 -53.76 -24.64 24.19
C THR A 15 -54.13 -23.81 22.96
N GLY A 16 -53.26 -23.81 21.94
CA GLY A 16 -53.55 -23.23 20.64
C GLY A 16 -52.65 -23.81 19.55
N CYS A 17 -53.25 -24.52 18.59
CA CYS A 17 -52.65 -24.94 17.34
C CYS A 17 -52.10 -23.73 16.56
N ASN A 18 -50.88 -23.80 16.01
CA ASN A 18 -50.67 -23.63 14.57
C ASN A 18 -49.20 -23.60 14.13
N LYS A 19 -49.00 -24.25 12.99
CA LYS A 19 -48.21 -23.85 11.83
C LYS A 19 -46.73 -24.22 11.84
N ASP A 20 -46.41 -25.04 10.85
CA ASP A 20 -45.09 -25.51 10.45
C ASP A 20 -44.02 -24.45 10.66
N ALA A 21 -42.94 -24.87 11.33
CA ALA A 21 -41.72 -24.09 11.41
C ALA A 21 -41.23 -23.80 9.98
N PRO A 22 -41.03 -22.54 9.59
CA PRO A 22 -40.33 -22.26 8.34
C PRO A 22 -38.91 -22.82 8.48
N ALA A 23 -38.51 -23.60 7.48
CA ALA A 23 -37.14 -24.05 7.31
C ALA A 23 -36.19 -22.88 7.55
N THR A 24 -35.30 -23.03 8.51
CA THR A 24 -34.16 -22.14 8.71
C THR A 24 -33.40 -22.06 7.40
N ALA A 25 -33.56 -20.96 6.67
CA ALA A 25 -32.71 -20.65 5.54
C ALA A 25 -31.29 -20.49 6.07
N THR A 26 -30.41 -21.43 5.71
CA THR A 26 -28.97 -21.28 5.85
C THR A 26 -28.57 -19.94 5.22
N PRO A 27 -27.89 -19.02 5.94
CA PRO A 27 -27.40 -17.81 5.31
C PRO A 27 -26.41 -18.21 4.22
N ALA A 28 -26.72 -17.82 2.99
CA ALA A 28 -25.82 -17.98 1.85
C ALA A 28 -24.52 -17.22 2.16
N SER A 29 -23.40 -17.94 2.23
CA SER A 29 -22.08 -17.36 2.37
C SER A 29 -21.82 -16.41 1.20
N ALA A 30 -21.79 -15.11 1.49
CA ALA A 30 -21.25 -14.11 0.57
C ALA A 30 -19.76 -14.42 0.30
N PRO A 31 -19.23 -14.08 -0.89
CA PRO A 31 -17.92 -14.55 -1.33
C PRO A 31 -16.78 -13.89 -0.56
N ALA A 32 -15.76 -14.69 -0.19
CA ALA A 32 -14.58 -14.28 0.59
C ALA A 32 -13.63 -13.28 -0.12
N THR A 33 -13.93 -12.82 -1.33
CA THR A 33 -13.07 -11.96 -2.15
C THR A 33 -13.10 -10.48 -1.78
N ALA A 34 -14.20 -9.96 -1.22
CA ALA A 34 -14.25 -8.55 -0.81
C ALA A 34 -13.39 -8.28 0.45
N SER A 35 -13.39 -9.24 1.39
CA SER A 35 -12.61 -9.14 2.63
C SER A 35 -11.10 -9.22 2.42
N SER A 36 -10.63 -10.00 1.43
CA SER A 36 -9.20 -10.06 1.11
C SER A 36 -8.71 -8.74 0.51
N SER A 37 -9.47 -8.11 -0.39
CA SER A 37 -9.08 -6.82 -0.98
C SER A 37 -9.01 -5.69 0.04
N GLU A 38 -9.95 -5.64 1.00
CA GLU A 38 -9.94 -4.61 2.04
C GLU A 38 -8.77 -4.80 3.02
N GLN A 39 -8.48 -6.06 3.40
CA GLN A 39 -7.32 -6.40 4.22
C GLN A 39 -6.00 -6.10 3.49
N ASP A 40 -5.91 -6.40 2.20
CA ASP A 40 -4.75 -6.09 1.37
C ASP A 40 -4.54 -4.58 1.28
N ILE A 41 -5.59 -3.80 1.04
CA ILE A 41 -5.54 -2.33 1.05
C ILE A 41 -5.07 -1.80 2.41
N ALA A 42 -5.60 -2.33 3.52
CA ALA A 42 -5.21 -1.90 4.87
C ALA A 42 -3.73 -2.21 5.16
N SER A 43 -3.27 -3.41 4.81
CA SER A 43 -1.87 -3.80 5.00
C SER A 43 -0.90 -3.04 4.08
N ALA A 44 -1.31 -2.72 2.85
CA ALA A 44 -0.55 -1.88 1.93
C ALA A 44 -0.43 -0.45 2.44
N ARG A 45 -1.50 0.10 3.01
CA ARG A 45 -1.47 1.41 3.67
C ARG A 45 -0.50 1.42 4.85
N ALA A 46 -0.54 0.40 5.70
CA ALA A 46 0.40 0.27 6.82
C ALA A 46 1.85 0.19 6.34
N PHE A 47 2.12 -0.55 5.26
CA PHE A 47 3.43 -0.60 4.62
C PHE A 47 3.91 0.79 4.16
N LEU A 48 3.08 1.53 3.42
CA LEU A 48 3.42 2.88 2.98
C LEU A 48 3.64 3.84 4.15
N SER A 49 2.78 3.81 5.17
CA SER A 49 2.98 4.61 6.38
C SER A 49 4.30 4.29 7.10
N HIS A 50 4.78 3.04 7.02
CA HIS A 50 6.07 2.66 7.59
C HIS A 50 7.24 3.26 6.81
N ILE A 51 7.19 3.23 5.47
CA ILE A 51 8.20 3.88 4.61
C ILE A 51 8.27 5.38 4.93
N TYR A 52 7.12 6.06 4.85
CA TYR A 52 7.07 7.52 5.00
C TYR A 52 7.26 8.00 6.45
N ALA A 53 7.36 7.11 7.43
CA ALA A 53 7.70 7.47 8.81
C ALA A 53 9.10 8.08 8.94
N GLY A 54 10.04 7.72 8.04
CA GLY A 54 11.40 8.24 8.00
C GLY A 54 11.54 9.58 7.27
N TYR A 55 10.52 10.03 6.53
CA TYR A 55 10.58 11.25 5.72
C TYR A 55 10.11 12.46 6.53
N HIS A 56 11.02 13.06 7.32
CA HIS A 56 10.77 14.32 8.02
C HIS A 56 12.05 15.15 8.19
N PRO A 57 11.96 16.49 8.38
CA PRO A 57 13.12 17.38 8.38
C PRO A 57 14.17 17.06 9.45
N ASP A 58 13.74 16.50 10.57
CA ASP A 58 14.61 16.14 11.71
C ASP A 58 15.22 14.73 11.59
N ALA A 59 14.94 13.97 10.53
CA ALA A 59 15.44 12.60 10.35
C ALA A 59 16.79 12.60 9.64
N GLY A 60 17.71 11.76 10.11
CA GLY A 60 18.89 11.38 9.33
C GLY A 60 18.55 10.34 8.26
N LEU A 61 19.48 10.09 7.33
CA LEU A 61 19.30 9.10 6.25
C LEU A 61 19.04 7.68 6.79
N GLU A 62 19.51 7.37 8.00
CA GLU A 62 19.27 6.11 8.68
C GLU A 62 17.81 5.86 9.09
N ALA A 63 16.96 6.89 9.05
CA ALA A 63 15.53 6.76 9.27
C ALA A 63 14.81 6.22 8.02
N ILE A 64 15.43 6.29 6.84
CA ILE A 64 14.91 5.72 5.61
C ILE A 64 15.19 4.22 5.60
N LEU A 65 14.18 3.44 5.24
CA LEU A 65 14.30 1.97 5.19
C LEU A 65 15.28 1.54 4.09
N PRO A 66 15.94 0.38 4.24
CA PRO A 66 16.74 -0.19 3.17
C PRO A 66 15.93 -0.43 1.88
N ASP A 67 16.56 -0.24 0.73
CA ASP A 67 15.92 -0.36 -0.58
C ASP A 67 15.24 -1.73 -0.79
N GLU A 68 15.83 -2.82 -0.30
CA GLU A 68 15.26 -4.18 -0.36
C GLU A 68 13.97 -4.37 0.44
N ASP A 69 13.72 -3.48 1.39
CA ASP A 69 12.49 -3.42 2.17
C ASP A 69 11.41 -2.56 1.54
N ILE A 70 11.79 -1.67 0.63
CA ILE A 70 10.91 -0.73 -0.05
C ILE A 70 10.51 -1.26 -1.43
N TYR A 71 11.49 -1.56 -2.28
CA TYR A 71 11.28 -1.78 -3.71
C TYR A 71 11.17 -3.24 -4.07
N ALA A 72 10.40 -3.53 -5.12
CA ALA A 72 10.26 -4.89 -5.63
C ALA A 72 11.56 -5.28 -6.37
N PRO A 73 11.93 -6.57 -6.42
CA PRO A 73 13.16 -7.03 -7.06
C PRO A 73 13.33 -6.57 -8.51
N VAL A 74 12.22 -6.42 -9.25
CA VAL A 74 12.26 -5.94 -10.64
C VAL A 74 12.65 -4.46 -10.75
N LEU A 75 12.23 -3.63 -9.80
CA LEU A 75 12.57 -2.20 -9.78
C LEU A 75 14.02 -2.01 -9.30
N LEU A 76 14.43 -2.73 -8.24
CA LEU A 76 15.82 -2.76 -7.77
C LEU A 76 16.79 -3.14 -8.90
N ALA A 77 16.49 -4.24 -9.61
CA ALA A 77 17.33 -4.68 -10.71
C ALA A 77 17.43 -3.65 -11.85
N ALA A 78 16.38 -2.83 -12.05
CA ALA A 78 16.41 -1.75 -13.04
C ALA A 78 17.22 -0.54 -12.57
N MET A 79 17.17 -0.22 -11.27
CA MET A 79 18.00 0.82 -10.65
C MET A 79 19.49 0.43 -10.73
N ASP A 80 19.82 -0.80 -10.32
CA ASP A 80 21.19 -1.34 -10.39
C ASP A 80 21.73 -1.36 -11.82
N ALA A 81 20.95 -1.90 -12.77
CA ALA A 81 21.36 -1.96 -14.17
C ALA A 81 21.55 -0.57 -14.78
N ASN A 82 20.77 0.41 -14.35
CA ASN A 82 20.95 1.79 -14.79
C ASN A 82 22.26 2.36 -14.22
N SER A 83 22.51 2.22 -12.92
CA SER A 83 23.78 2.66 -12.31
C SER A 83 25.00 2.03 -12.99
N ASP A 84 24.96 0.72 -13.25
CA ASP A 84 26.03 -0.02 -13.94
C ASP A 84 26.29 0.50 -15.36
N ALA A 85 25.23 0.84 -16.11
CA ALA A 85 25.36 1.34 -17.47
C ALA A 85 26.06 2.71 -17.55
N TYR A 86 26.05 3.47 -16.46
CA TYR A 86 26.78 4.74 -16.32
C TYR A 86 28.06 4.59 -15.49
N ALA A 87 28.51 3.34 -15.23
CA ALA A 87 29.72 3.04 -14.46
C ALA A 87 29.74 3.70 -13.06
N GLY A 88 28.57 3.82 -12.42
CA GLY A 88 28.42 4.45 -11.11
C GLY A 88 28.35 5.98 -11.13
N GLU A 89 28.39 6.62 -12.31
CA GLU A 89 28.00 8.02 -12.47
C GLU A 89 26.48 8.16 -12.30
N VAL A 90 26.01 9.41 -12.16
CA VAL A 90 24.58 9.70 -12.06
C VAL A 90 23.88 9.25 -13.35
N GLY A 91 23.02 8.24 -13.21
CA GLY A 91 22.19 7.70 -14.28
C GLY A 91 20.89 8.49 -14.43
N TYR A 92 19.81 7.79 -14.77
CA TYR A 92 18.48 8.38 -14.87
C TYR A 92 17.96 8.87 -13.52
N LEU A 93 18.29 8.16 -12.44
CA LEU A 93 17.84 8.49 -11.09
C LEU A 93 18.87 9.40 -10.42
N ASP A 94 18.57 10.70 -10.38
CA ASP A 94 19.40 11.73 -9.74
C ASP A 94 18.78 12.29 -8.45
N ASN A 95 17.60 11.78 -8.08
CA ASN A 95 16.78 12.18 -6.94
C ASN A 95 16.18 10.97 -6.21
N ASP A 96 15.60 11.17 -5.02
CA ASP A 96 14.82 10.13 -4.34
C ASP A 96 13.44 10.01 -5.00
N PRO A 97 13.09 8.84 -5.59
CA PRO A 97 11.86 8.69 -6.35
C PRO A 97 10.60 8.58 -5.49
N LEU A 98 10.71 8.36 -4.17
CA LEU A 98 9.56 8.28 -3.26
C LEU A 98 9.05 9.64 -2.78
N CYS A 99 9.85 10.70 -2.96
CA CYS A 99 9.48 12.09 -2.68
C CYS A 99 9.62 13.01 -3.91
N ASP A 100 10.21 12.52 -5.00
CA ASP A 100 10.62 13.33 -6.16
C ASP A 100 11.49 14.52 -5.74
N CYS A 101 12.45 14.29 -4.83
CA CYS A 101 13.21 15.34 -4.15
C CYS A 101 14.72 15.05 -4.09
N GLN A 102 15.55 16.12 -4.17
CA GLN A 102 17.01 16.01 -3.94
C GLN A 102 17.34 15.87 -2.46
N ASP A 103 16.68 16.68 -1.62
CA ASP A 103 16.85 16.72 -0.18
C ASP A 103 15.46 16.62 0.49
N SER A 104 15.34 15.85 1.57
CA SER A 104 14.08 15.66 2.30
C SER A 104 13.78 16.82 3.25
N ALA A 105 13.38 17.98 2.72
CA ALA A 105 13.01 19.16 3.51
C ALA A 105 11.54 19.17 3.96
N GLN A 106 10.71 18.30 3.40
CA GLN A 106 9.26 18.23 3.66
C GLN A 106 8.93 17.09 4.65
N ASP A 107 7.97 17.33 5.55
CA ASP A 107 7.44 16.28 6.44
C ASP A 107 6.35 15.47 5.73
N LEU A 108 6.73 14.30 5.20
CA LEU A 108 5.82 13.43 4.44
C LEU A 108 5.07 12.43 5.34
N ARG A 109 5.18 12.50 6.67
CA ARG A 109 4.45 11.60 7.57
C ARG A 109 2.93 11.79 7.52
N GLN A 110 2.48 12.95 7.04
CA GLN A 110 1.06 13.27 6.84
C GLN A 110 0.53 12.79 5.47
N LEU A 111 1.36 12.13 4.68
CA LEU A 111 0.95 11.59 3.38
C LEU A 111 -0.14 10.54 3.56
N THR A 112 -1.24 10.75 2.84
CA THR A 112 -2.34 9.79 2.77
C THR A 112 -2.42 9.18 1.37
N PHE A 113 -3.06 8.03 1.25
CA PHE A 113 -3.11 7.27 0.00
C PHE A 113 -4.54 6.91 -0.38
N ASP A 114 -4.91 7.16 -1.63
CA ASP A 114 -6.05 6.52 -2.28
C ASP A 114 -5.55 5.21 -2.90
N ILE A 115 -6.03 4.05 -2.42
CA ILE A 115 -5.49 2.74 -2.81
C ILE A 115 -6.58 1.96 -3.55
N GLN A 116 -6.26 1.54 -4.76
CA GLN A 116 -7.18 0.83 -5.65
C GLN A 116 -6.56 -0.48 -6.13
N PRO A 117 -7.32 -1.58 -6.17
CA PRO A 117 -6.85 -2.82 -6.78
C PRO A 117 -6.55 -2.67 -8.28
N LEU A 118 -5.49 -3.33 -8.73
CA LEU A 118 -5.16 -3.52 -10.13
C LEU A 118 -5.29 -5.01 -10.51
N ALA A 119 -4.96 -5.34 -11.76
CA ALA A 119 -4.82 -6.72 -12.20
C ALA A 119 -3.71 -7.45 -11.44
N ASP A 120 -3.78 -8.78 -11.44
CA ASP A 120 -2.74 -9.68 -10.90
C ASP A 120 -2.42 -9.50 -9.41
N GLY A 121 -3.37 -8.97 -8.63
CA GLY A 121 -3.21 -8.76 -7.19
C GLY A 121 -2.31 -7.58 -6.82
N GLN A 122 -1.96 -6.73 -7.78
CA GLN A 122 -1.28 -5.47 -7.52
C GLN A 122 -2.25 -4.42 -6.98
N LEU A 123 -1.70 -3.41 -6.32
CA LEU A 123 -2.46 -2.23 -5.89
C LEU A 123 -1.83 -0.97 -6.48
N ARG A 124 -2.63 0.04 -6.76
CA ARG A 124 -2.16 1.40 -7.04
C ARG A 124 -2.47 2.28 -5.85
N ALA A 125 -1.45 2.94 -5.31
CA ALA A 125 -1.60 3.96 -4.29
C ALA A 125 -1.29 5.35 -4.89
N SER A 126 -2.30 6.20 -5.00
CA SER A 126 -2.12 7.61 -5.35
C SER A 126 -1.92 8.44 -4.09
N THR A 127 -0.90 9.30 -4.09
CA THR A 127 -0.65 10.21 -2.97
C THR A 127 -1.74 11.26 -2.83
N ARG A 128 -1.94 11.66 -1.58
CA ARG A 128 -2.81 12.76 -1.16
C ARG A 128 -2.05 13.50 -0.06
N PHE A 129 -1.49 14.64 -0.45
CA PHE A 129 -0.77 15.51 0.47
C PHE A 129 -1.48 16.86 0.58
N ALA A 130 -1.68 17.33 1.80
CA ALA A 130 -2.41 18.56 2.09
C ALA A 130 -1.47 19.78 2.17
N ASP A 131 -0.51 19.87 1.25
CA ASP A 131 0.39 21.02 1.09
C ASP A 131 0.24 21.58 -0.33
N PRO A 132 -0.43 22.74 -0.47
CA PRO A 132 -0.63 23.36 -1.78
C PRO A 132 0.63 24.05 -2.32
N GLU A 133 1.62 24.36 -1.47
CA GLU A 133 2.86 25.01 -1.88
C GLU A 133 3.84 23.99 -2.46
N HIS A 134 3.82 22.76 -1.93
CA HIS A 134 4.69 21.67 -2.34
C HIS A 134 3.86 20.39 -2.54
N PRO A 135 3.03 20.34 -3.59
CA PRO A 135 2.20 19.17 -3.85
C PRO A 135 3.08 17.97 -4.24
N LEU A 136 2.79 16.81 -3.65
CA LEU A 136 3.40 15.54 -4.03
C LEU A 136 2.38 14.68 -4.78
N ASP A 137 2.59 14.50 -6.08
CA ASP A 137 1.76 13.67 -6.96
C ASP A 137 2.54 12.45 -7.46
N LEU A 138 2.45 11.37 -6.68
CA LEU A 138 3.01 10.07 -7.00
C LEU A 138 1.90 9.02 -7.10
N GLN A 139 2.09 8.09 -8.03
CA GLN A 139 1.35 6.84 -8.08
C GLN A 139 2.31 5.69 -7.89
N LEU A 140 2.15 4.97 -6.79
CA LEU A 140 2.96 3.81 -6.44
C LEU A 140 2.21 2.55 -6.86
N THR A 141 2.82 1.73 -7.71
CA THR A 141 2.32 0.38 -7.98
C THR A 141 2.93 -0.55 -6.94
N LEU A 142 2.07 -1.22 -6.18
CA LEU A 142 2.47 -2.12 -5.11
C LEU A 142 2.27 -3.57 -5.54
N GLN A 143 3.26 -4.39 -5.26
CA GLN A 143 3.24 -5.82 -5.50
C GLN A 143 3.48 -6.57 -4.19
N ARG A 144 2.79 -7.70 -4.03
CA ARG A 144 2.99 -8.59 -2.89
C ARG A 144 4.26 -9.42 -3.06
N GLN A 145 5.08 -9.46 -2.03
CA GLN A 145 6.25 -10.32 -1.91
C GLN A 145 6.18 -11.10 -0.59
N GLY A 146 5.75 -12.36 -0.67
CA GLY A 146 5.44 -13.15 0.51
C GLY A 146 4.27 -12.54 1.29
N SER A 147 4.51 -12.20 2.57
CA SER A 147 3.54 -11.53 3.45
C SER A 147 3.62 -10.00 3.43
N SER A 148 4.58 -9.43 2.69
CA SER A 148 4.87 -8.00 2.68
C SER A 148 4.56 -7.37 1.34
N TRP A 149 4.45 -6.04 1.32
CA TRP A 149 4.32 -5.24 0.10
C TRP A 149 5.68 -4.68 -0.32
N ARG A 150 5.80 -4.40 -1.61
CA ARG A 150 6.93 -3.70 -2.21
C ARG A 150 6.46 -2.76 -3.31
N VAL A 151 7.17 -1.66 -3.52
CA VAL A 151 6.93 -0.73 -4.63
C VAL A 151 7.54 -1.32 -5.90
N ALA A 152 6.68 -1.72 -6.84
CA ALA A 152 7.08 -2.30 -8.11
C ALA A 152 7.26 -1.27 -9.23
N ASP A 153 6.61 -0.11 -9.11
CA ASP A 153 6.78 1.00 -10.04
C ASP A 153 6.33 2.31 -9.39
N ILE A 154 6.85 3.42 -9.89
CA ILE A 154 6.55 4.77 -9.45
C ILE A 154 6.21 5.61 -10.68
N ALA A 155 5.12 6.37 -10.62
CA ALA A 155 4.76 7.30 -11.67
C ALA A 155 4.50 8.70 -11.11
N THR A 156 4.94 9.70 -11.87
CA THR A 156 4.64 11.13 -11.70
C THR A 156 3.83 11.61 -12.93
N PRO A 157 3.30 12.84 -12.93
CA PRO A 157 2.67 13.41 -14.12
C PRO A 157 3.57 13.47 -15.36
N SER A 158 4.89 13.59 -15.18
CA SER A 158 5.89 13.67 -16.27
C SER A 158 6.53 12.32 -16.61
N VAL A 159 6.59 11.39 -15.66
CA VAL A 159 7.21 10.07 -15.80
C VAL A 159 6.16 9.00 -15.50
N PRO A 160 5.51 8.41 -16.53
CA PRO A 160 4.42 7.45 -16.32
C PRO A 160 4.83 6.11 -15.70
N SER A 161 6.14 5.81 -15.67
CA SER A 161 6.71 4.59 -15.11
C SER A 161 8.22 4.76 -14.95
N LEU A 162 8.70 4.83 -13.71
CA LEU A 162 10.12 4.87 -13.38
C LEU A 162 10.82 3.61 -13.88
N LEU A 163 10.21 2.44 -13.69
CA LEU A 163 10.75 1.17 -14.16
C LEU A 163 11.06 1.21 -15.67
N GLN A 164 10.09 1.66 -16.47
CA GLN A 164 10.27 1.75 -17.92
C GLN A 164 11.26 2.85 -18.32
N ALA A 165 11.34 3.92 -17.55
CA ALA A 165 12.30 5.00 -17.80
C ALA A 165 13.73 4.53 -17.58
N LEU A 166 14.01 3.89 -16.43
CA LEU A 166 15.30 3.25 -16.12
C LEU A 166 15.71 2.25 -17.19
N GLN A 167 14.81 1.34 -17.58
CA GLN A 167 15.10 0.33 -18.60
C GLN A 167 15.45 0.94 -19.97
N ARG A 168 14.70 1.98 -20.37
CA ARG A 168 14.91 2.67 -21.64
C ARG A 168 16.24 3.41 -21.64
N ASP A 169 16.52 4.15 -20.58
CA ASP A 169 17.74 4.92 -20.42
C ASP A 169 18.98 4.01 -20.42
N THR A 170 18.94 2.93 -19.64
CA THR A 170 19.96 1.86 -19.64
C THR A 170 20.22 1.30 -21.03
N ALA A 171 19.15 1.04 -21.80
CA ALA A 171 19.28 0.55 -23.17
C ALA A 171 19.89 1.58 -24.14
N MET A 172 19.77 2.89 -23.87
CA MET A 172 20.41 3.95 -24.66
C MET A 172 21.88 4.11 -24.30
N ALA A 173 22.21 4.12 -23.00
CA ALA A 173 23.58 4.21 -22.51
C ALA A 173 24.45 3.06 -23.02
N THR A 174 23.95 1.82 -22.89
CA THR A 174 24.66 0.61 -23.36
C THR A 174 24.86 0.57 -24.87
N LYS A 175 23.91 1.09 -25.67
CA LYS A 175 24.09 1.22 -27.13
C LYS A 175 25.16 2.24 -27.49
N SER A 176 25.20 3.36 -26.77
CA SER A 176 26.15 4.46 -27.00
C SER A 176 27.57 4.08 -26.58
N ALA A 177 27.71 3.17 -25.61
CA ALA A 177 28.98 2.63 -25.16
C ALA A 177 29.58 1.57 -26.10
N LYS A 178 28.84 1.08 -27.09
CA LYS A 178 29.33 0.08 -28.05
C LYS A 178 30.11 0.78 -29.18
N PRO A 179 31.40 0.46 -29.39
CA PRO A 179 32.23 1.05 -30.46
C PRO A 179 31.81 0.61 -31.87
#